data_AF-A0AAW5TTX1-F1
#
_entry.id   AF-A0AAW5TTX1-F1
#
_cell.length_a   1.000
_cell.length_b   1.000
_cell.length_c   1.000
_cell.angle_alpha   90.00
_cell.angle_beta   90.00
_cell.angle_gamma   90.00
#
_symmetry.space_group_name_H-M   'P 1'
#
loop_
_entity.id
_entity.type
_entity.pdbx_description
1 polymer ?
#
loop_
_entity_poly.entity_id
_entity_poly.type
_entity_poly.pdbx_seq_one_letter_code
_entity_poly.pdbx_strand_id
1 'polypeptide(L)'
;MSDAETWADGHLKSFKQRMRINTEDTDELANLTKMLIASYTSILRLVGVSDATDPEVEELIYERSRYTYNDALDEFKENYKENIRDVFLANQSEESEESDDKVTENTTIF
;
A
#
# COMPACT_ATOMS: atom_id res chain seq x y z
N MET A 1 -9.89 7.23 -14.24
CA MET A 1 -9.04 6.15 -13.73
C MET A 1 -9.35 5.97 -12.26
N SER A 2 -9.26 4.74 -11.74
CA SER A 2 -9.33 4.50 -10.29
C SER A 2 -8.06 5.04 -9.59
N ASP A 3 -8.09 5.18 -8.26
CA ASP A 3 -6.91 5.56 -7.48
C ASP A 3 -5.75 4.59 -7.69
N ALA A 4 -6.06 3.29 -7.78
CA ALA A 4 -5.08 2.25 -8.06
C ALA A 4 -4.44 2.39 -9.46
N GLU A 5 -5.23 2.70 -10.49
CA GLU A 5 -4.71 2.96 -11.84
C GLU A 5 -3.80 4.18 -11.87
N THR A 6 -4.23 5.26 -11.20
CA THR A 6 -3.48 6.51 -11.12
C THR A 6 -2.15 6.33 -10.38
N TRP A 7 -2.19 5.61 -9.25
CA TRP A 7 -1.00 5.30 -8.48
C TRP A 7 -0.03 4.42 -9.28
N ALA A 8 -0.52 3.35 -9.91
CA ALA A 8 0.32 2.45 -10.70
C ALA A 8 1.00 3.14 -11.89
N ASP A 9 0.29 4.02 -12.61
CA ASP A 9 0.87 4.79 -13.71
C ASP A 9 2.02 5.70 -13.23
N GLY A 10 1.83 6.38 -12.10
CA GLY A 10 2.85 7.23 -11.48
C GLY A 10 4.09 6.49 -10.98
N HIS A 11 3.95 5.20 -10.62
CA HIS A 11 5.03 4.41 -10.01
C HIS A 11 5.64 3.37 -10.96
N LEU A 12 5.09 3.18 -12.17
CA LEU A 12 5.59 2.20 -13.15
C LEU A 12 7.07 2.42 -13.49
N LYS A 13 7.50 3.67 -13.66
CA LYS A 13 8.91 4.00 -13.96
C LYS A 13 9.84 3.60 -12.81
N SER A 14 9.46 3.91 -11.58
CA SER A 14 10.23 3.58 -10.37
C SER A 14 10.31 2.06 -10.17
N PHE A 15 9.20 1.36 -10.36
CA PHE A 15 9.16 -0.09 -10.26
C PHE A 15 10.06 -0.76 -11.31
N LYS A 16 10.00 -0.32 -12.58
CA LYS A 16 10.91 -0.81 -13.64
C LYS A 16 12.37 -0.58 -13.28
N GLN A 17 12.71 0.60 -12.77
CA GLN A 17 14.08 0.91 -12.35
C GLN A 17 14.55 -0.03 -11.23
N ARG A 18 13.71 -0.26 -10.21
CA ARG A 18 13.99 -1.19 -9.11
C ARG A 18 14.24 -2.61 -9.62
N MET A 19 13.40 -3.06 -10.56
CA MET A 19 13.47 -4.39 -11.16
C MET A 19 14.53 -4.52 -12.27
N ARG A 20 15.20 -3.42 -12.65
CA ARG A 20 16.15 -3.34 -13.78
C ARG A 20 15.52 -3.74 -15.12
N ILE A 21 14.24 -3.45 -15.30
CA ILE A 21 13.48 -3.75 -16.52
C ILE A 21 13.60 -2.57 -17.49
N ASN A 22 14.30 -2.79 -18.61
CA ASN A 22 14.48 -1.81 -19.69
C ASN A 22 13.68 -2.26 -20.92
N THR A 23 12.35 -2.20 -20.85
CA THR A 23 11.45 -2.51 -21.97
C THR A 23 10.52 -1.34 -22.28
N GLU A 24 10.12 -1.20 -23.54
CA GLU A 24 9.06 -0.30 -24.00
C GLU A 24 7.89 -1.08 -24.64
N ASP A 25 7.93 -2.41 -24.56
CA ASP A 25 6.88 -3.28 -25.08
C ASP A 25 5.54 -2.99 -24.38
N THR A 26 4.49 -2.72 -25.17
CA THR A 26 3.21 -2.26 -24.62
C THR A 26 2.50 -3.32 -23.79
N ASP A 27 2.60 -4.59 -24.17
CA ASP A 27 1.96 -5.68 -23.44
C ASP A 27 2.67 -5.92 -22.11
N GLU A 28 4.00 -5.86 -22.08
CA GLU A 28 4.78 -5.97 -20.85
C GLU A 28 4.54 -4.78 -19.91
N LEU A 29 4.46 -3.56 -20.43
CA LEU A 29 4.09 -2.40 -19.62
C LEU A 29 2.69 -2.55 -19.01
N ALA A 30 1.72 -3.02 -19.81
CA ALA A 30 0.37 -3.29 -19.32
C ALA A 30 0.35 -4.39 -18.25
N ASN A 31 1.20 -5.41 -18.39
CA ASN A 31 1.36 -6.47 -17.39
C ASN A 31 1.93 -5.94 -16.07
N LEU A 32 3.01 -5.17 -16.12
CA LEU A 32 3.62 -4.54 -14.94
C LEU A 32 2.65 -3.60 -14.23
N THR A 33 1.90 -2.78 -14.97
CA THR A 33 0.86 -1.90 -14.39
C THR A 33 -0.24 -2.70 -13.70
N LYS A 34 -0.69 -3.82 -14.29
CA LYS A 34 -1.68 -4.71 -13.65
C LYS A 34 -1.15 -5.31 -12.34
N MET A 35 0.12 -5.72 -12.29
CA MET A 35 0.74 -6.22 -11.07
C MET A 35 0.77 -5.14 -9.97
N LEU A 36 1.13 -3.90 -10.32
CA LEU A 36 1.12 -2.77 -9.40
C LEU A 36 -0.30 -2.47 -8.87
N ILE A 37 -1.31 -2.42 -9.74
CA ILE A 37 -2.72 -2.21 -9.34
C ILE A 37 -3.19 -3.28 -8.35
N ALA A 38 -2.90 -4.56 -8.65
CA ALA A 38 -3.31 -5.68 -7.81
C ALA A 38 -2.58 -5.65 -6.46
N SER A 39 -1.30 -5.29 -6.44
CA SER A 39 -0.52 -5.15 -5.21
C SER A 39 -0.96 -3.96 -4.37
N TYR A 40 -1.15 -2.79 -4.97
CA TYR A 40 -1.71 -1.59 -4.33
C TYR A 40 -3.00 -1.95 -3.59
N THR A 41 -3.97 -2.49 -4.32
CA THR A 41 -5.28 -2.85 -3.75
C THR A 41 -5.16 -3.89 -2.63
N SER A 42 -4.25 -4.86 -2.77
CA SER A 42 -4.09 -5.92 -1.76
C SER A 42 -3.41 -5.41 -0.49
N ILE A 43 -2.36 -4.59 -0.60
CA ILE A 43 -1.62 -4.09 0.55
C ILE A 43 -2.48 -3.11 1.35
N LEU A 44 -3.16 -2.16 0.71
CA LEU A 44 -4.08 -1.23 1.38
C LEU A 44 -5.10 -1.97 2.25
N ARG A 45 -5.68 -3.05 1.71
CA ARG A 45 -6.63 -3.92 2.46
C ARG A 45 -5.97 -4.68 3.60
N LEU A 46 -4.73 -5.12 3.44
CA LEU A 46 -4.01 -5.90 4.46
C LEU A 46 -3.58 -5.03 5.63
N VAL A 47 -3.18 -3.79 5.37
CA VAL A 47 -2.68 -2.86 6.39
C VAL A 47 -3.75 -1.86 6.87
N GLY A 48 -4.93 -1.86 6.25
CA GLY A 48 -6.10 -1.12 6.73
C GLY A 48 -6.08 0.37 6.42
N VAL A 49 -5.50 0.78 5.28
CA VAL A 49 -5.37 2.19 4.87
C VAL A 49 -6.08 2.48 3.55
N SER A 50 -6.43 3.74 3.30
CA SER A 50 -7.12 4.17 2.08
C SER A 50 -6.17 4.54 0.94
N ASP A 51 -4.92 4.86 1.23
CA ASP A 51 -3.90 5.25 0.25
C ASP A 51 -2.51 4.72 0.62
N ALA A 52 -1.51 5.01 -0.22
CA ALA A 52 -0.13 4.59 -0.01
C ALA A 52 0.79 5.80 0.22
N THR A 53 0.34 6.77 1.03
CA THR A 53 1.16 7.92 1.42
C THR A 53 2.28 7.56 2.40
N ASP A 54 2.07 6.51 3.22
CA ASP A 54 3.09 5.91 4.07
C ASP A 54 4.15 5.18 3.20
N PRO A 55 5.45 5.54 3.30
CA PRO A 55 6.53 4.88 2.57
C PRO A 55 6.63 3.37 2.81
N GLU A 56 6.26 2.86 3.99
CA GLU A 56 6.28 1.42 4.26
C GLU A 56 5.16 0.69 3.51
N VAL A 57 4.02 1.35 3.30
CA VAL A 57 2.92 0.85 2.44
C VAL A 57 3.37 0.80 0.97
N GLU A 58 4.00 1.86 0.46
CA GLU A 58 4.59 1.86 -0.89
C GLU A 58 5.60 0.72 -1.08
N GLU A 59 6.49 0.51 -0.11
CA GLU A 59 7.51 -0.54 -0.19
C GLU A 59 6.88 -1.94 -0.22
N LEU A 60 5.85 -2.20 0.60
CA LEU A 60 5.11 -3.46 0.57
C LEU A 60 4.41 -3.70 -0.79
N ILE A 61 3.94 -2.63 -1.44
CA ILE A 61 3.33 -2.73 -2.78
C ILE A 61 4.39 -3.14 -3.81
N TYR A 62 5.58 -2.55 -3.77
CA TYR A 62 6.67 -2.96 -4.66
C TYR A 62 7.14 -4.37 -4.40
N GLU A 63 7.29 -4.79 -3.15
CA GLU A 63 7.74 -6.14 -2.85
C GLU A 63 6.70 -7.18 -3.28
N ARG A 64 5.42 -6.97 -3.01
CA ARG A 64 4.37 -7.87 -3.52
C ARG A 64 4.35 -7.93 -5.05
N SER A 65 4.58 -6.80 -5.71
CA SER A 65 4.67 -6.73 -7.19
C SER A 65 5.90 -7.47 -7.71
N ARG A 66 7.04 -7.35 -7.04
CA ARG A 66 8.27 -8.09 -7.35
C ARG A 66 8.07 -9.60 -7.21
N TYR A 67 7.42 -10.05 -6.14
CA TYR A 67 7.12 -11.48 -5.95
C TYR A 67 6.13 -11.97 -7.01
N THR A 68 5.14 -11.17 -7.41
CA THR A 68 4.23 -11.51 -8.51
C THR A 68 4.97 -11.65 -9.84
N TYR A 69 5.84 -10.68 -10.16
CA TYR A 69 6.65 -10.71 -11.39
C TYR A 69 7.58 -11.92 -11.46
N ASN A 70 8.14 -12.34 -10.33
CA ASN A 70 9.02 -13.51 -10.23
C ASN A 70 8.27 -14.84 -10.03
N ASP A 71 6.94 -14.86 -10.17
CA ASP A 71 6.09 -16.05 -9.98
C ASP A 71 6.26 -16.71 -8.59
N ALA A 72 6.41 -15.88 -7.56
CA ALA A 72 6.71 -16.29 -6.19
C ALA A 72 5.69 -15.73 -5.17
N LEU A 73 4.51 -15.28 -5.61
CA LEU A 73 3.54 -14.57 -4.74
C LEU A 73 3.15 -15.35 -3.47
N ASP A 74 3.17 -16.68 -3.50
CA ASP A 74 2.88 -17.52 -2.34
C ASP A 74 3.90 -17.35 -1.20
N GLU A 75 5.15 -17.04 -1.51
CA GLU A 75 6.22 -16.81 -0.53
C GLU A 75 6.12 -15.42 0.13
N PHE A 76 5.54 -14.43 -0.57
CA PHE A 76 5.44 -13.04 -0.09
C PHE A 76 4.75 -12.97 1.28
N LYS A 77 3.66 -13.73 1.45
CA LYS A 77 2.86 -13.69 2.68
C LYS A 77 3.64 -14.13 3.91
N GLU A 78 4.54 -15.10 3.77
CA GLU A 78 5.37 -15.57 4.88
C GLU A 78 6.53 -14.60 5.10
N ASN A 79 7.22 -14.20 4.03
CA ASN A 79 8.42 -13.38 4.11
C ASN A 79 8.17 -11.96 4.65
N TYR A 80 6.97 -11.40 4.41
CA TYR A 80 6.60 -10.04 4.84
C TYR A 80 5.53 -10.04 5.93
N LYS A 81 5.23 -11.18 6.55
CA LYS A 81 4.17 -11.30 7.56
C LYS A 81 4.34 -10.31 8.72
N GLU A 82 5.56 -10.19 9.23
CA GLU A 82 5.89 -9.28 10.33
C GLU A 82 5.76 -7.83 9.90
N ASN A 83 6.32 -7.45 8.74
CA ASN A 83 6.20 -6.09 8.20
C ASN A 83 4.72 -5.68 7.99
N ILE A 84 3.90 -6.54 7.39
CA ILE A 84 2.47 -6.26 7.18
C ILE A 84 1.77 -6.02 8.52
N ARG A 85 2.08 -6.84 9.53
CA ARG A 85 1.51 -6.70 10.87
C ARG A 85 1.92 -5.40 11.52
N ASP A 86 3.19 -5.03 11.44
CA ASP A 86 3.72 -3.85 12.12
C ASP A 86 3.19 -2.56 11.47
N VAL A 87 3.15 -2.51 10.13
CA VAL A 87 2.52 -1.40 9.38
C VAL A 87 1.03 -1.29 9.70
N PHE A 88 0.30 -2.42 9.78
CA PHE A 88 -1.10 -2.41 10.20
C PHE A 88 -1.26 -1.79 11.59
N LEU A 89 -0.46 -2.21 12.58
CA LEU A 89 -0.56 -1.69 13.95
C LEU A 89 -0.21 -0.20 14.05
N ALA A 90 0.79 0.27 13.29
CA ALA A 90 1.17 1.67 13.24
C ALA A 90 0.00 2.53 12.74
N ASN A 91 -0.61 2.14 11.62
CA ASN A 91 -1.71 2.89 10.99
C ASN A 91 -3.02 2.83 11.80
N GLN A 92 -3.26 1.78 12.60
CA GLN A 92 -4.40 1.72 13.51
C GLN A 92 -4.26 2.64 14.73
N SER A 93 -3.03 2.97 15.13
CA SER A 93 -2.77 3.84 16.26
C SER A 93 -3.09 5.29 15.91
N GLU A 94 -2.80 5.71 14.67
CA GLU A 94 -3.08 7.06 14.17
C GLU A 94 -4.58 7.35 14.04
N GLU A 95 -5.41 6.37 13.69
CA GLU A 95 -6.88 6.54 13.63
C GLU A 95 -7.53 6.74 15.01
N SER A 96 -6.87 6.33 16.10
CA SER A 96 -7.44 6.35 17.45
C SER A 96 -7.23 7.65 18.24
N GLU A 97 -6.37 8.56 17.76
CA GLU A 97 -6.06 9.83 18.43
C GLU A 97 -6.99 10.99 18.01
N GLU A 98 -7.90 10.79 17.06
CA GLU A 98 -8.83 11.85 16.59
C GLU A 98 -10.16 11.92 17.39
N SER A 99 -10.35 11.07 18.41
CA SER A 99 -11.62 10.99 19.16
C SER A 99 -11.49 11.08 20.67
N ASP A 100 -10.74 12.05 21.21
CA ASP A 100 -10.91 12.38 22.64
C ASP A 100 -10.52 13.84 22.97
N ASP A 101 -11.24 14.82 22.42
CA ASP A 101 -11.36 16.10 23.11
C ASP A 101 -12.65 16.87 22.76
N LYS A 102 -13.67 16.69 23.59
CA LYS A 102 -14.58 17.73 24.10
C LYS A 102 -15.52 17.12 25.14
N VAL A 103 -14.97 16.89 26.33
CA VAL A 103 -15.78 16.71 27.53
C VAL A 103 -16.60 17.98 27.75
N THR A 104 -17.90 17.80 27.77
CA THR A 104 -18.93 18.78 28.13
C THR A 104 -18.70 19.32 29.54
N GLU A 105 -18.18 20.54 29.68
CA GLU A 105 -18.43 21.34 30.87
C GLU A 105 -19.68 22.18 30.64
N ASN A 106 -20.81 21.66 31.08
CA ASN A 106 -21.95 22.50 31.44
C ASN A 106 -22.61 21.91 32.69
N THR A 107 -22.05 22.25 33.84
CA THR A 107 -22.64 21.99 35.16
C THR A 107 -22.78 23.32 35.91
N THR A 108 -24.02 23.82 35.89
CA THR A 108 -24.75 24.51 36.97
C THR A 108 -24.34 25.99 37.21
N ILE A 109 -25.27 26.94 37.36
CA ILE A 109 -26.04 27.18 38.60
C ILE A 109 -27.39 27.89 38.33
N PHE A 110 -28.36 27.49 39.17
CA PHE A 110 -29.73 27.99 39.38
C PHE A 110 -29.86 29.50 39.59
#